data_AF-A0A1B8D6M8-F1
#
_entry.id   AF-A0A1B8D6M8-F1
#
_cell.length_a   1.000
_cell.length_b   1.000
_cell.length_c   1.000
_cell.angle_alpha   90.00
_cell.angle_beta   90.00
_cell.angle_gamma   90.00
#
_symmetry.space_group_name_H-M   'P 1'
#
loop_
_entity.id
_entity.type
_entity.pdbx_description
1 polymer ?
#
loop_
_entity_poly.entity_id
_entity_poly.type
_entity_poly.pdbx_seq_one_letter_code
_entity_poly.pdbx_strand_id
1 'polypeptide(L)'
;MSYICLNVSFLKPETYDTIARAAYLKEEHRNPPTKLEDLDYRKAEGYERMLKRCTARAAYGVHLYPHQEFFGVGPDGSVDQNWRDSIPTMPVPETHNLHEYMPLRSDIPVVTWYLQQKGLPLELGLDVLVHAKYIPRRRLPIADDPLHPENSEELRKYLKYCWKLLVWCNVVAEGTGKKINWVYEITQCILDLWGVHELKRTTIHYYEIDREYLQLPRVDGYSFI
;
A
#
# COMPACT_ATOMS: atom_id res chain seq x y z
N MET A 1 5.74 2.45 -7.12
CA MET A 1 5.62 1.27 -8.00
C MET A 1 4.86 0.11 -7.34
N SER A 2 5.05 -0.17 -6.04
CA SER A 2 4.53 -1.38 -5.40
C SER A 2 3.01 -1.61 -5.46
N TYR A 3 2.21 -0.55 -5.69
CA TYR A 3 0.76 -0.65 -5.87
C TYR A 3 0.33 -1.51 -7.08
N ILE A 4 1.25 -1.90 -7.96
CA ILE A 4 0.99 -2.92 -8.99
C ILE A 4 0.48 -4.24 -8.38
N CYS A 5 0.79 -4.50 -7.10
CA CYS A 5 0.24 -5.63 -6.36
C CYS A 5 -1.30 -5.64 -6.37
N LEU A 6 -1.95 -4.48 -6.18
CA LEU A 6 -3.41 -4.39 -6.26
C LEU A 6 -3.95 -4.74 -7.64
N ASN A 7 -3.24 -4.36 -8.71
CA ASN A 7 -3.66 -4.70 -10.07
C ASN A 7 -3.59 -6.21 -10.30
N VAL A 8 -2.55 -6.88 -9.79
CA VAL A 8 -2.41 -8.34 -9.91
C VAL A 8 -3.50 -9.06 -9.11
N SER A 9 -3.76 -8.65 -7.87
CA SER A 9 -4.84 -9.20 -7.05
C SER A 9 -6.21 -8.97 -7.68
N PHE A 10 -6.44 -7.80 -8.29
CA PHE A 10 -7.70 -7.47 -8.96
C PHE A 10 -8.00 -8.39 -10.17
N LEU A 11 -6.98 -8.92 -10.85
CA LEU A 11 -7.18 -9.86 -11.96
C LEU A 11 -7.67 -11.24 -11.52
N LYS A 12 -7.65 -11.52 -10.21
CA LYS A 12 -7.97 -12.82 -9.61
C LYS A 12 -9.13 -12.66 -8.62
N PRO A 13 -10.39 -12.70 -9.09
CA PRO A 13 -11.55 -12.46 -8.25
C PRO A 13 -11.66 -13.42 -7.07
N GLU A 14 -11.14 -14.65 -7.19
CA GLU A 14 -11.05 -15.60 -6.08
C GLU A 14 -10.30 -15.05 -4.85
N THR A 15 -9.47 -14.03 -5.05
CA THR A 15 -8.66 -13.45 -3.98
C THR A 15 -9.42 -12.43 -3.13
N TYR A 16 -10.46 -11.78 -3.66
CA TYR A 16 -11.19 -10.70 -2.95
C TYR A 16 -12.72 -10.89 -2.95
N ASP A 17 -13.30 -11.58 -3.93
CA ASP A 17 -14.72 -11.89 -3.98
C ASP A 17 -15.02 -13.25 -3.34
N THR A 18 -15.98 -13.26 -2.41
CA THR A 18 -16.40 -14.44 -1.67
C THR A 18 -17.08 -15.49 -2.55
N ILE A 19 -17.83 -15.06 -3.57
CA ILE A 19 -18.55 -15.96 -4.49
C ILE A 19 -17.54 -16.66 -5.39
N ALA A 20 -16.66 -15.89 -6.04
CA ALA A 20 -15.58 -16.44 -6.86
C ALA A 20 -14.67 -17.38 -6.06
N ARG A 21 -14.34 -17.03 -4.81
CA ARG A 21 -13.51 -17.87 -3.92
C ARG A 21 -14.17 -19.22 -3.61
N ALA A 22 -15.47 -19.21 -3.31
CA ALA A 22 -16.21 -20.44 -3.05
C ALA A 22 -16.35 -21.33 -4.29
N ALA A 23 -16.43 -20.75 -5.49
CA ALA A 23 -16.40 -21.51 -6.74
C ALA A 23 -15.01 -22.14 -6.97
N TYR A 24 -13.94 -21.36 -6.82
CA TYR A 24 -12.55 -21.82 -6.98
C TYR A 24 -12.23 -23.02 -6.07
N LEU A 25 -12.59 -22.95 -4.79
CA LEU A 25 -12.32 -24.03 -3.82
C LEU A 25 -13.04 -25.36 -4.12
N LYS A 26 -14.11 -25.36 -4.92
CA LYS A 26 -14.78 -26.60 -5.34
C LYS A 26 -13.99 -27.35 -6.41
N GLU A 27 -13.24 -26.62 -7.23
CA GLU A 27 -12.46 -27.15 -8.35
C GLU A 27 -10.99 -27.36 -7.97
N GLU A 28 -10.52 -26.73 -6.90
CA GLU A 28 -9.15 -26.84 -6.41
C GLU A 28 -8.90 -28.21 -5.75
N HIS A 29 -7.90 -28.93 -6.25
CA HIS A 29 -7.54 -30.28 -5.78
C HIS A 29 -6.08 -30.37 -5.28
N ARG A 30 -5.49 -29.25 -4.87
CA ARG A 30 -4.11 -29.21 -4.35
C ARG A 30 -3.98 -30.01 -3.04
N ASN A 31 -2.80 -30.59 -2.83
CA ASN A 31 -2.44 -31.26 -1.58
C ASN A 31 -1.20 -30.58 -0.95
N PRO A 32 -1.28 -30.05 0.29
CA PRO A 32 -2.48 -29.96 1.13
C PRO A 32 -3.55 -29.02 0.53
N PRO A 33 -4.83 -29.21 0.90
CA PRO A 33 -5.92 -28.41 0.38
C PRO A 33 -5.76 -26.95 0.79
N THR A 34 -5.94 -26.04 -0.18
CA THR A 34 -5.95 -24.59 0.05
C THR A 34 -7.10 -24.23 0.97
N LYS A 35 -6.83 -23.51 2.06
CA LYS A 35 -7.89 -23.04 2.95
C LYS A 35 -8.50 -21.74 2.42
N LEU A 36 -9.73 -21.45 2.85
CA LEU A 36 -10.42 -20.21 2.51
C LEU A 36 -9.60 -18.96 2.87
N GLU A 37 -8.89 -19.02 3.99
CA GLU A 37 -8.04 -17.96 4.49
C GLU A 37 -6.77 -17.73 3.67
N ASP A 38 -6.27 -18.76 2.98
CA ASP A 38 -5.04 -18.69 2.19
C ASP A 38 -5.25 -17.91 0.87
N LEU A 39 -6.50 -17.78 0.44
CA LEU A 39 -6.88 -17.06 -0.78
C LEU A 39 -7.08 -15.55 -0.56
N ASP A 40 -7.11 -15.07 0.68
CA ASP A 40 -7.28 -13.64 0.94
C ASP A 40 -6.03 -12.86 0.51
N TYR A 41 -6.18 -12.01 -0.51
CA TYR A 41 -5.06 -11.21 -1.03
C TYR A 41 -4.39 -10.34 0.05
N ARG A 42 -5.13 -9.95 1.10
CA ARG A 42 -4.61 -9.11 2.19
C ARG A 42 -3.60 -9.85 3.06
N LYS A 43 -3.66 -11.18 3.08
CA LYS A 43 -2.69 -12.05 3.76
C LYS A 43 -1.51 -12.43 2.87
N ALA A 44 -1.54 -12.08 1.59
CA ALA A 44 -0.43 -12.33 0.70
C ALA A 44 0.78 -11.46 1.10
N GLU A 45 1.95 -12.07 1.19
CA GLU A 45 3.20 -11.39 1.53
C GLU A 45 3.47 -10.16 0.63
N GLY A 46 3.13 -10.28 -0.66
CA GLY A 46 3.24 -9.19 -1.61
C GLY A 46 2.36 -7.98 -1.26
N TYR A 47 1.14 -8.21 -0.74
CA TYR A 47 0.26 -7.12 -0.30
C TYR A 47 0.82 -6.43 0.94
N GLU A 48 1.26 -7.20 1.93
CA GLU A 48 1.89 -6.62 3.12
C GLU A 48 3.14 -5.79 2.78
N ARG A 49 3.99 -6.33 1.89
CA ARG A 49 5.21 -5.65 1.45
C ARG A 49 4.89 -4.39 0.65
N MET A 50 3.88 -4.45 -0.23
CA MET A 50 3.38 -3.25 -0.90
C MET A 50 2.93 -2.21 0.12
N LEU A 51 2.08 -2.59 1.08
CA LEU A 51 1.52 -1.67 2.06
C LEU A 51 2.65 -0.96 2.80
N LYS A 52 3.61 -1.73 3.34
CA LYS A 52 4.82 -1.21 4.00
C LYS A 52 5.57 -0.22 3.10
N ARG A 53 5.85 -0.56 1.84
CA ARG A 53 6.59 0.34 0.91
C ARG A 53 5.84 1.64 0.61
N CYS A 54 4.52 1.58 0.53
CA CYS A 54 3.71 2.74 0.18
C CYS A 54 3.43 3.65 1.40
N THR A 55 3.50 3.14 2.63
CA THR A 55 3.09 3.89 3.83
C THR A 55 4.19 4.05 4.90
N ALA A 56 5.29 3.29 4.84
CA ALA A 56 6.37 3.36 5.82
C ALA A 56 7.10 4.72 5.80
N ARG A 57 7.37 5.25 6.99
CA ARG A 57 7.90 6.60 7.19
C ARG A 57 9.32 6.73 6.62
N ALA A 58 9.49 7.66 5.68
CA ALA A 58 10.78 8.11 5.18
C ALA A 58 11.12 9.52 5.68
N ALA A 59 12.41 9.90 5.67
CA ALA A 59 12.88 11.23 6.06
C ALA A 59 12.22 12.38 5.25
N TYR A 60 11.74 12.08 4.04
CA TYR A 60 10.94 12.98 3.19
C TYR A 60 9.61 12.30 2.81
N GLY A 61 8.65 12.33 3.72
CA GLY A 61 7.41 11.53 3.63
C GLY A 61 6.23 12.15 2.86
N VAL A 62 6.38 13.31 2.23
CA VAL A 62 5.23 14.03 1.64
C VAL A 62 4.50 13.21 0.56
N HIS A 63 5.26 12.43 -0.21
CA HIS A 63 4.71 11.54 -1.23
C HIS A 63 3.93 10.35 -0.65
N LEU A 64 4.10 10.06 0.65
CA LEU A 64 3.42 8.97 1.35
C LEU A 64 2.01 9.35 1.80
N TYR A 65 1.71 10.64 2.00
CA TYR A 65 0.40 11.06 2.53
C TYR A 65 -0.79 10.56 1.71
N PRO A 66 -0.79 10.61 0.36
CA PRO A 66 -1.91 10.08 -0.42
C PRO A 66 -2.08 8.56 -0.27
N HIS A 67 -0.98 7.82 -0.06
CA HIS A 67 -1.00 6.38 0.19
C HIS A 67 -1.52 6.09 1.61
N GLN A 68 -0.99 6.80 2.61
CA GLN A 68 -1.38 6.70 4.00
C GLN A 68 -2.87 7.02 4.19
N GLU A 69 -3.37 8.11 3.60
CA GLU A 69 -4.80 8.46 3.64
C GLU A 69 -5.69 7.44 2.92
N PHE A 70 -5.21 6.87 1.82
CA PHE A 70 -5.95 5.83 1.10
C PHE A 70 -6.10 4.57 1.96
N PHE A 71 -5.00 4.07 2.51
CA PHE A 71 -5.00 2.87 3.35
C PHE A 71 -5.40 3.13 4.81
N GLY A 72 -5.61 4.37 5.21
CA GLY A 72 -5.95 4.72 6.59
C GLY A 72 -4.80 4.56 7.59
N VAL A 73 -3.54 4.54 7.13
CA VAL A 73 -2.36 4.36 7.98
C VAL A 73 -1.95 5.71 8.57
N GLY A 74 -1.96 5.81 9.91
CA GLY A 74 -1.54 7.03 10.61
C GLY A 74 -0.02 7.24 10.61
N PRO A 75 0.47 8.48 10.78
CA PRO A 75 1.91 8.79 10.86
C PRO A 75 2.60 8.21 12.12
N ASP A 76 1.80 7.80 13.09
CA ASP A 76 2.14 7.12 14.35
C ASP A 76 2.30 5.59 14.21
N GLY A 77 1.82 5.00 13.10
CA GLY A 77 2.02 3.58 12.77
C GLY A 77 3.47 3.33 12.33
N SER A 78 4.34 2.97 13.28
CA SER A 78 5.75 2.70 13.03
C SER A 78 5.93 1.47 12.12
N VAL A 79 6.38 1.69 10.88
CA VAL A 79 7.13 0.68 10.14
C VAL A 79 8.59 1.14 10.19
N ASP A 80 9.38 0.41 10.97
CA ASP A 80 10.77 0.73 11.27
C ASP A 80 11.63 0.81 9.98
N GLN A 81 12.61 1.71 9.97
CA GLN A 81 13.36 2.13 8.78
C GLN A 81 14.48 1.18 8.34
N ASN A 82 14.70 0.06 9.04
CA ASN A 82 15.78 -0.88 8.73
C ASN A 82 15.38 -1.93 7.68
N TRP A 83 15.33 -1.50 6.42
CA TRP A 83 14.81 -2.30 5.30
C TRP A 83 15.82 -3.23 4.59
N ARG A 84 17.11 -3.23 4.95
CA ARG A 84 18.11 -4.10 4.29
C ARG A 84 18.39 -5.42 4.97
N ASP A 85 18.31 -5.51 6.30
CA ASP A 85 18.96 -6.60 7.04
C ASP A 85 18.08 -7.31 8.08
N SER A 86 16.75 -7.20 8.00
CA SER A 86 15.88 -7.82 9.01
C SER A 86 14.86 -8.76 8.39
N ILE A 87 14.88 -10.00 8.91
CA ILE A 87 13.90 -11.08 8.72
C ILE A 87 12.47 -10.50 8.74
N PRO A 88 11.54 -11.01 7.91
CA PRO A 88 10.18 -10.50 7.80
C PRO A 88 9.38 -10.84 9.05
N THR A 89 9.65 -10.16 10.15
CA THR A 89 8.82 -10.15 11.33
C THR A 89 8.49 -8.70 11.59
N MET A 90 7.48 -8.24 10.86
CA MET A 90 6.65 -7.22 11.45
C MET A 90 5.89 -7.90 12.61
N PRO A 91 5.68 -7.21 13.73
CA PRO A 91 4.38 -7.33 14.35
C PRO A 91 3.42 -6.93 13.23
N VAL A 92 2.62 -7.89 12.71
CA VAL A 92 1.35 -7.60 12.02
C VAL A 92 0.83 -6.34 12.69
N PRO A 93 0.68 -5.19 11.97
CA PRO A 93 0.44 -3.90 12.61
C PRO A 93 -0.59 -4.16 13.68
N GLU A 94 -0.15 -4.15 14.96
CA GLU A 94 -0.79 -4.89 16.05
C GLU A 94 -2.25 -4.64 15.88
N THR A 95 -2.97 -5.66 15.39
CA THR A 95 -4.33 -5.59 14.86
C THR A 95 -4.95 -4.31 15.38
N HIS A 96 -4.81 -3.18 14.65
CA HIS A 96 -5.39 -1.94 15.13
C HIS A 96 -6.83 -2.33 15.28
N ASN A 97 -7.30 -2.33 16.53
CA ASN A 97 -8.34 -3.25 16.99
C ASN A 97 -9.33 -3.45 15.85
N LEU A 98 -9.63 -4.69 15.44
CA LEU A 98 -10.65 -4.98 14.41
C LEU A 98 -12.04 -4.37 14.73
N HIS A 99 -12.15 -3.63 15.83
CA HIS A 99 -13.28 -2.90 16.39
C HIS A 99 -13.07 -1.38 16.59
N GLU A 100 -11.89 -0.81 16.29
CA GLU A 100 -11.69 0.65 16.39
C GLU A 100 -12.17 1.32 15.10
N TYR A 101 -13.41 1.78 15.14
CA TYR A 101 -14.02 2.47 14.02
C TYR A 101 -13.20 3.71 13.63
N MET A 102 -12.74 3.73 12.38
CA MET A 102 -12.06 4.90 11.83
C MET A 102 -13.07 5.75 11.05
N PRO A 103 -13.22 7.04 11.36
CA PRO A 103 -14.23 7.87 10.71
C PRO A 103 -13.84 8.27 9.28
N LEU A 104 -14.85 8.44 8.43
CA LEU A 104 -14.76 9.18 7.18
C LEU A 104 -14.95 10.68 7.43
N ARG A 105 -14.50 11.49 6.47
CA ARG A 105 -14.76 12.94 6.48
C ARG A 105 -16.25 13.28 6.48
N SER A 106 -17.08 12.43 5.86
CA SER A 106 -18.54 12.56 5.87
C SER A 106 -19.16 12.35 7.24
N ASP A 107 -18.48 11.65 8.15
CA ASP A 107 -19.03 11.30 9.46
C ASP A 107 -18.89 12.47 10.44
N ILE A 108 -17.88 13.34 10.24
CA ILE A 108 -17.65 14.53 11.06
C ILE A 108 -18.91 15.42 11.17
N PRO A 109 -19.53 15.89 10.07
CA PRO A 109 -20.73 16.72 10.19
C PRO A 109 -21.92 15.96 10.80
N VAL A 110 -22.04 14.65 10.54
CA VAL A 110 -23.13 13.82 11.09
C VAL A 110 -23.01 13.68 12.61
N VAL A 111 -21.82 13.34 13.10
CA VAL A 111 -21.57 13.22 14.55
C VAL A 111 -21.64 14.57 15.23
N THR A 112 -21.11 15.62 14.60
CA THR A 112 -21.22 17.00 15.13
C THR A 112 -22.68 17.40 15.31
N TRP A 113 -23.51 17.17 14.27
CA TRP A 113 -24.95 17.43 14.34
C TRP A 113 -25.62 16.60 15.44
N TYR A 114 -25.28 15.33 15.57
CA TYR A 114 -25.83 14.46 16.61
C TYR A 114 -25.47 14.95 18.03
N LEU A 115 -24.23 15.38 18.27
CA LEU A 115 -23.80 15.95 19.55
C LEU A 115 -24.56 17.25 19.88
N GLN A 116 -24.81 18.08 18.86
CA GLN A 116 -25.65 19.28 19.01
C GLN A 116 -27.10 18.94 19.37
N GLN A 117 -27.69 17.90 18.78
CA GLN A 117 -29.03 17.41 19.16
C GLN A 117 -29.08 16.90 20.60
N LYS A 118 -27.94 16.46 21.16
CA LYS A 118 -27.81 16.08 22.58
C LYS A 118 -27.53 17.26 23.51
N GLY A 119 -27.53 18.50 22.99
CA GLY A 119 -27.41 19.72 23.76
C GLY A 119 -25.98 20.26 23.89
N LEU A 120 -24.99 19.69 23.16
CA LEU A 120 -23.63 20.23 23.16
C LEU A 120 -23.52 21.40 22.17
N PRO A 121 -23.01 22.57 22.59
CA PRO A 121 -22.55 23.60 21.66
C PRO A 121 -21.50 23.06 20.69
N LEU A 122 -21.41 23.67 19.50
CA LEU A 122 -20.48 23.25 18.44
C LEU A 122 -19.03 23.12 18.95
N GLU A 123 -18.56 24.12 19.68
CA GLU A 123 -17.20 24.18 20.26
C GLU A 123 -16.90 22.92 21.09
N LEU A 124 -17.79 22.57 22.04
CA LEU A 124 -17.64 21.39 22.88
C LEU A 124 -17.78 20.08 22.09
N GLY A 125 -18.63 20.07 21.06
CA GLY A 125 -18.73 18.93 20.15
C GLY A 125 -17.41 18.66 19.41
N LEU A 126 -16.76 19.72 18.92
CA LEU A 126 -15.45 19.62 18.28
C LEU A 126 -14.36 19.18 19.27
N ASP A 127 -14.36 19.71 20.49
CA ASP A 127 -13.42 19.27 21.54
C ASP A 127 -13.58 17.79 21.88
N VAL A 128 -14.83 17.29 21.95
CA VAL A 128 -15.11 15.85 22.14
C VAL A 128 -14.55 15.02 21.00
N LEU A 129 -14.72 15.46 19.74
CA LEU A 129 -14.16 14.76 18.58
C LEU A 129 -12.62 14.73 18.61
N VAL A 130 -11.99 15.83 19.01
CA VAL A 130 -10.52 15.91 19.17
C VAL A 130 -10.06 14.98 20.29
N HIS A 131 -10.73 15.00 21.45
CA HIS A 131 -10.37 14.17 22.60
C HIS A 131 -10.57 12.67 22.32
N ALA A 132 -11.63 12.32 21.59
CA ALA A 132 -11.90 10.96 21.13
C ALA A 132 -10.99 10.52 19.98
N LYS A 133 -10.05 11.37 19.52
CA LYS A 133 -9.21 11.14 18.34
C LYS A 133 -10.02 10.75 17.11
N TYR A 134 -11.23 11.29 16.97
CA TYR A 134 -12.15 11.04 15.86
C TYR A 134 -11.70 11.78 14.59
N ILE A 135 -10.48 11.47 14.14
CA ILE A 135 -9.79 12.12 13.04
C ILE A 135 -10.03 11.27 11.78
N PRO A 136 -10.57 11.85 10.70
CA PRO A 136 -10.85 11.10 9.49
C PRO A 136 -9.56 10.80 8.72
N ARG A 137 -8.96 9.65 9.03
CA ARG A 137 -7.67 9.20 8.48
C ARG A 137 -7.81 8.35 7.22
N ARG A 138 -8.98 7.74 6.96
CA ARG A 138 -9.23 6.94 5.75
C ARG A 138 -10.04 7.69 4.70
N ARG A 139 -9.77 7.34 3.44
CA ARG A 139 -10.63 7.66 2.30
C ARG A 139 -11.58 6.51 1.93
N LEU A 140 -11.20 5.26 2.22
CA LEU A 140 -12.00 4.09 1.87
C LEU A 140 -13.28 3.96 2.72
N PRO A 141 -14.47 3.84 2.11
CA PRO A 141 -15.73 3.51 2.80
C PRO A 141 -15.71 2.23 3.64
N ILE A 142 -15.05 1.18 3.16
CA ILE A 142 -14.76 -0.05 3.92
C ILE A 142 -13.28 -0.04 4.28
N ALA A 143 -12.97 -0.03 5.57
CA ALA A 143 -11.58 -0.02 6.04
C ALA A 143 -10.87 -1.33 5.65
N ASP A 144 -9.56 -1.25 5.43
CA ASP A 144 -8.65 -2.39 5.24
C ASP A 144 -8.99 -3.35 4.08
N ASP A 145 -9.91 -2.99 3.19
CA ASP A 145 -10.27 -3.79 2.00
C ASP A 145 -10.34 -2.95 0.72
N PRO A 146 -9.20 -2.54 0.15
CA PRO A 146 -9.17 -1.74 -1.07
C PRO A 146 -9.97 -2.30 -2.25
N LEU A 147 -10.06 -3.63 -2.39
CA LEU A 147 -10.75 -4.30 -3.50
C LEU A 147 -12.25 -4.52 -3.25
N HIS A 148 -12.79 -4.07 -2.12
CA HIS A 148 -14.23 -4.13 -1.84
C HIS A 148 -15.04 -3.37 -2.91
N PRO A 149 -16.21 -3.87 -3.36
CA PRO A 149 -17.03 -3.19 -4.38
C PRO A 149 -17.37 -1.73 -4.05
N GLU A 150 -17.69 -1.44 -2.79
CA GLU A 150 -17.99 -0.07 -2.31
C GLU A 150 -16.78 0.87 -2.35
N ASN A 151 -15.56 0.31 -2.35
CA ASN A 151 -14.31 1.07 -2.41
C ASN A 151 -13.85 1.34 -3.85
N SER A 152 -14.51 0.77 -4.84
CA SER A 152 -14.08 0.79 -6.25
C SER A 152 -13.86 2.21 -6.81
N GLU A 153 -14.69 3.18 -6.43
CA GLU A 153 -14.54 4.56 -6.89
C GLU A 153 -13.26 5.21 -6.34
N GLU A 154 -13.02 5.07 -5.03
CA GLU A 154 -11.82 5.60 -4.37
C GLU A 154 -10.56 4.86 -4.82
N LEU A 155 -10.63 3.53 -4.98
CA LEU A 155 -9.54 2.73 -5.54
C LEU A 155 -9.16 3.23 -6.94
N ARG A 156 -10.14 3.52 -7.81
CA ARG A 156 -9.89 4.05 -9.15
C ARG A 156 -9.22 5.44 -9.10
N LYS A 157 -9.66 6.33 -8.20
CA LYS A 157 -9.03 7.64 -8.00
C LYS A 157 -7.58 7.48 -7.55
N TYR A 158 -7.35 6.58 -6.60
CA TYR A 158 -6.03 6.27 -6.07
C TYR A 158 -5.08 5.70 -7.13
N LEU A 159 -5.51 4.66 -7.87
CA LEU A 159 -4.69 4.08 -8.95
C LEU A 159 -4.39 5.11 -10.04
N LYS A 160 -5.35 5.97 -10.40
CA LYS A 160 -5.13 7.07 -11.35
C LYS A 160 -4.06 8.04 -10.84
N TYR A 161 -4.06 8.38 -9.55
CA TYR A 161 -3.01 9.20 -8.95
C TYR A 161 -1.65 8.52 -9.02
N CYS A 162 -1.58 7.24 -8.64
CA CYS A 162 -0.36 6.45 -8.69
C CYS A 162 0.24 6.39 -10.11
N TRP A 163 -0.59 6.20 -11.14
CA TRP A 163 -0.17 6.25 -12.54
C TRP A 163 0.36 7.63 -12.96
N LYS A 164 -0.32 8.71 -12.57
CA LYS A 164 0.16 10.08 -12.84
C LYS A 164 1.54 10.32 -12.23
N LEU A 165 1.78 9.81 -11.02
CA LEU A 165 3.07 9.95 -10.36
C LEU A 165 4.20 9.30 -11.17
N LEU A 166 3.99 8.11 -11.74
CA LEU A 166 4.99 7.47 -12.62
C LEU A 166 5.27 8.30 -13.87
N VAL A 167 4.22 8.81 -14.51
CA VAL A 167 4.37 9.65 -15.71
C VAL A 167 5.16 10.91 -15.37
N TRP A 168 4.89 11.56 -14.23
CA TRP A 168 5.65 12.73 -13.78
C TRP A 168 7.11 12.39 -13.50
N CYS A 169 7.40 11.25 -12.86
CA CYS A 169 8.79 10.80 -12.69
C CYS A 169 9.49 10.63 -14.05
N ASN A 170 8.80 10.08 -15.06
CA ASN A 170 9.36 9.96 -16.41
C ASN A 170 9.67 11.33 -17.03
N VAL A 171 8.71 12.25 -17.01
CA VAL A 171 8.85 13.60 -17.59
C VAL A 171 9.99 14.37 -16.91
N VAL A 172 10.09 14.29 -15.59
CA VAL A 172 11.18 14.93 -14.83
C VAL A 172 12.52 14.32 -15.18
N ALA A 173 12.62 12.99 -15.27
CA ALA A 173 13.86 12.33 -15.65
C ALA A 173 14.34 12.79 -17.03
N GLU A 174 13.44 12.75 -18.03
CA GLU A 174 13.72 13.20 -19.40
C GLU A 174 14.12 14.68 -19.43
N GLY A 175 13.44 15.55 -18.67
CA GLY A 175 13.77 16.97 -18.56
C GLY A 175 15.15 17.25 -17.95
N THR A 176 15.70 16.31 -17.16
CA THR A 176 17.07 16.39 -16.62
C THR A 176 18.12 15.66 -17.48
N GLY A 177 17.75 15.19 -18.67
CA GLY A 177 18.62 14.41 -19.55
C GLY A 177 18.87 12.98 -19.06
N LYS A 178 18.07 12.49 -18.09
CA LYS A 178 18.16 11.14 -17.54
C LYS A 178 17.07 10.26 -18.14
N LYS A 179 17.29 8.94 -18.12
CA LYS A 179 16.29 7.96 -18.54
C LYS A 179 16.04 6.95 -17.42
N ILE A 180 14.77 6.73 -17.09
CA ILE A 180 14.38 5.68 -16.15
C ILE A 180 14.30 4.36 -16.92
N ASN A 181 15.01 3.33 -16.43
CA ASN A 181 14.88 1.99 -16.97
C ASN A 181 13.61 1.32 -16.40
N TRP A 182 12.46 1.60 -16.99
CA TRP A 182 11.17 1.09 -16.49
C TRP A 182 11.08 -0.43 -16.48
N VAL A 183 11.68 -1.13 -17.44
CA VAL A 183 11.72 -2.60 -17.47
C VAL A 183 12.40 -3.11 -16.21
N TYR A 184 13.57 -2.54 -15.91
CA TYR A 184 14.30 -2.85 -14.69
C TYR A 184 13.50 -2.57 -13.42
N GLU A 185 12.91 -1.39 -13.30
CA GLU A 185 12.11 -0.98 -12.13
C GLU A 185 10.88 -1.89 -11.91
N ILE A 186 10.20 -2.27 -12.99
CA ILE A 186 9.05 -3.19 -12.94
C ILE A 186 9.52 -4.58 -12.51
N THR A 187 10.60 -5.09 -13.12
CA THR A 187 11.12 -6.42 -12.78
C THR A 187 11.57 -6.50 -11.34
N GLN A 188 12.30 -5.49 -10.84
CA GLN A 188 12.68 -5.42 -9.43
C GLN A 188 11.46 -5.35 -8.52
N CYS A 189 10.47 -4.54 -8.88
CA CYS A 189 9.23 -4.46 -8.10
C CYS A 189 8.50 -5.81 -8.04
N ILE A 190 8.44 -6.56 -9.14
CA ILE A 190 7.79 -7.88 -9.18
C ILE A 190 8.57 -8.90 -8.34
N LEU A 191 9.89 -8.96 -8.52
CA LEU A 191 10.74 -9.88 -7.76
C LEU A 191 10.72 -9.57 -6.26
N ASP A 192 10.68 -8.30 -5.89
CA ASP A 192 10.57 -7.94 -4.49
C ASP A 192 9.20 -8.30 -3.91
N LEU A 193 8.11 -8.09 -4.65
CA LEU A 193 6.76 -8.34 -4.17
C LEU A 193 6.43 -9.84 -4.09
N TRP A 194 6.86 -10.64 -5.06
CA TRP A 194 6.45 -12.04 -5.21
C TRP A 194 7.61 -13.04 -5.28
N GLY A 195 8.86 -12.57 -5.33
CA GLY A 195 10.02 -13.44 -5.41
C GLY A 195 10.32 -14.11 -4.07
N VAL A 196 10.49 -15.43 -4.13
CA VAL A 196 11.10 -16.21 -3.05
C VAL A 196 12.58 -15.81 -2.98
N HIS A 197 13.09 -15.56 -1.77
CA HIS A 197 14.51 -15.25 -1.51
C HIS A 197 15.52 -16.28 -2.10
N GLU A 198 15.02 -17.40 -2.63
CA GLU A 198 15.76 -18.55 -3.16
C GLU A 198 16.16 -18.45 -4.64
N LEU A 199 15.61 -17.49 -5.42
CA LEU A 199 16.14 -17.22 -6.76
C LEU A 199 17.49 -16.53 -6.63
N LYS A 200 18.55 -17.35 -6.57
CA LYS A 200 19.97 -16.95 -6.50
C LYS A 200 20.24 -15.80 -7.46
N ARG A 201 20.55 -14.64 -6.90
CA ARG A 201 20.97 -13.44 -7.62
C ARG A 201 22.35 -13.67 -8.23
N THR A 202 22.47 -13.72 -9.55
CA THR A 202 23.76 -13.58 -10.24
C THR A 202 23.97 -12.10 -10.58
N THR A 203 24.84 -11.44 -9.83
CA THR A 203 25.19 -10.03 -10.04
C THR A 203 26.03 -9.89 -11.31
N ILE A 204 25.59 -9.08 -12.28
CA ILE A 204 26.39 -8.70 -13.46
C ILE A 204 26.64 -7.20 -13.39
N HIS A 205 27.92 -6.81 -13.37
CA HIS A 205 28.35 -5.42 -13.25
C HIS A 205 28.32 -4.69 -14.60
N TYR A 206 27.61 -3.56 -14.67
CA TYR A 206 27.77 -2.58 -15.76
C TYR A 206 28.56 -1.37 -15.25
N TYR A 207 29.79 -1.20 -15.72
CA TYR A 207 30.55 0.06 -15.73
C TYR A 207 30.05 0.84 -16.97
N GLU A 208 29.79 2.14 -17.05
CA GLU A 208 30.30 3.37 -16.42
C GLU A 208 29.23 4.47 -16.58
N ILE A 209 28.99 5.28 -15.54
CA ILE A 209 28.60 6.69 -15.70
C ILE A 209 29.49 7.52 -14.77
N ASP A 210 30.06 8.58 -15.34
CA ASP A 210 31.13 9.42 -14.82
C ASP A 210 30.93 9.94 -13.38
N ARG A 211 32.07 10.05 -12.70
CA ARG A 211 32.25 10.03 -11.25
C ARG A 211 32.10 11.39 -10.54
N GLU A 212 31.48 12.40 -11.14
CA GLU A 212 31.59 13.78 -10.59
C GLU A 212 30.34 14.40 -9.97
N TYR A 213 29.13 13.87 -10.12
CA TYR A 213 27.96 14.52 -9.50
C TYR A 213 26.96 13.55 -8.87
N LEU A 214 26.83 13.68 -7.55
CA LEU A 214 25.92 13.03 -6.60
C LEU A 214 26.42 11.72 -5.99
N GLN A 215 26.89 11.80 -4.74
CA GLN A 215 27.03 10.68 -3.81
C GLN A 215 25.64 10.10 -3.45
N LEU A 216 25.01 9.41 -4.40
CA LEU A 216 23.90 8.50 -4.12
C LEU A 216 24.45 7.07 -4.15
N PRO A 217 24.05 6.20 -3.20
CA PRO A 217 24.61 4.87 -3.09
C PRO A 217 24.34 4.05 -4.36
N ARG A 218 25.40 3.37 -4.82
CA ARG A 218 25.49 2.40 -5.94
C ARG A 218 24.14 1.88 -6.43
N VAL A 219 23.86 2.14 -7.71
CA VAL A 219 22.73 1.53 -8.44
C VAL A 219 23.26 0.34 -9.21
N ASP A 220 23.27 -0.83 -8.57
CA ASP A 220 23.51 -2.10 -9.24
C ASP A 220 22.26 -2.42 -10.09
N GLY A 221 22.44 -2.60 -11.39
CA GLY A 221 21.39 -3.02 -12.34
C GLY A 221 21.42 -4.53 -12.61
N TYR A 222 20.28 -5.10 -12.97
CA TYR A 222 20.04 -6.54 -13.19
C TYR A 222 19.50 -6.74 -14.63
N SER A 223 19.95 -7.80 -15.30
CA SER A 223 19.50 -8.25 -16.63
C SER A 223 19.12 -9.73 -16.56
N PHE A 224 18.09 -10.15 -17.29
CA PHE A 224 17.69 -11.56 -17.46
C PHE A 224 17.98 -12.01 -18.89
N ILE A 225 18.57 -13.20 -19.04
CA ILE A 225 18.65 -13.98 -20.29
C ILE A 225 17.44 -14.91 -20.33
#